data_AF-A0A317F1K9-F1
#
_entry.id   AF-A0A317F1K9-F1
#
_cell.length_a   1.000
_cell.length_b   1.000
_cell.length_c   1.000
_cell.angle_alpha   90.00
_cell.angle_beta   90.00
_cell.angle_gamma   90.00
#
_symmetry.space_group_name_H-M   'P 1'
#
loop_
_entity.id
_entity.type
_entity.pdbx_description
1 polymer ?
#
loop_
_entity_poly.entity_id
_entity_poly.type
_entity_poly.pdbx_seq_one_letter_code
_entity_poly.pdbx_strand_id
1 'polypeptide(L)'
;MKDVNIRSVRFSVALDEKFEKIARKLGRTKRLLFAQMVDYFYKTKKDPTDLNDDLLKNTLVKNHQQYIGFIRAQENMLLVPIKVEVDKVSRSQRDIIERFNSEILKHNALVLSGQKSHVLAMAEMEKSVALLVKKTKDADVLKAQFLFLLEEYISARESLGMRASAKDRQELGNKFKDQVRLL
;
A
#
# COMPACT_ATOMS: atom_id res chain seq x y z
N MET A 1 13.64 9.28 85.80
CA MET A 1 13.37 9.87 84.47
C MET A 1 13.19 11.36 84.67
N LYS A 2 14.03 12.23 84.09
CA LYS A 2 13.83 13.69 84.16
C LYS A 2 12.59 14.03 83.32
N ASP A 3 11.63 14.73 83.91
CA ASP A 3 10.45 15.17 83.19
C ASP A 3 10.88 16.09 82.05
N VAL A 4 10.58 15.73 80.80
CA VAL A 4 11.08 16.42 79.60
C VAL A 4 10.36 17.76 79.38
N ASN A 5 9.24 18.00 80.09
CA ASN A 5 8.32 19.11 79.84
C ASN A 5 8.37 20.15 80.96
N ILE A 6 9.47 20.90 81.02
CA ILE A 6 9.78 21.81 82.15
C ILE A 6 9.29 23.25 81.86
N ARG A 7 8.85 23.55 80.63
CA ARG A 7 8.49 24.90 80.19
C ARG A 7 6.97 25.09 80.11
N SER A 8 6.48 26.20 80.65
CA SER A 8 5.06 26.60 80.61
C SER A 8 4.86 27.85 79.73
N VAL A 9 3.82 27.87 78.92
CA VAL A 9 3.39 29.04 78.13
C VAL A 9 2.10 29.58 78.73
N ARG A 10 2.04 30.88 79.02
CA ARG A 10 0.82 31.56 79.52
C ARG A 10 0.05 32.16 78.36
N PHE A 11 -1.28 32.03 78.39
CA PHE A 11 -2.19 32.59 77.42
C PHE A 11 -3.54 32.92 78.07
N SER A 12 -4.41 33.66 77.38
CA SER A 12 -5.70 34.09 77.92
C SER A 12 -6.70 32.94 78.07
N VAL A 13 -7.66 33.10 78.98
CA VAL A 13 -8.74 32.13 79.22
C VAL A 13 -9.54 31.86 77.94
N ALA A 14 -9.82 32.91 77.16
CA ALA A 14 -10.52 32.78 75.88
C ALA A 14 -9.73 31.96 74.84
N LEU A 15 -8.38 32.03 74.86
CA LEU A 15 -7.55 31.18 74.00
C LEU A 15 -7.53 29.73 74.49
N ASP A 16 -7.56 29.52 75.81
CA ASP A 16 -7.63 28.17 76.40
C ASP A 16 -8.89 27.42 76.00
N GLU A 17 -10.04 28.08 76.01
CA GLU A 17 -11.30 27.51 75.55
C GLU A 17 -11.27 27.11 74.08
N LYS A 18 -10.70 27.97 73.22
CA LYS A 18 -10.50 27.66 71.79
C LYS A 18 -9.56 26.48 71.63
N PHE A 19 -8.47 26.45 72.40
CA PHE A 19 -7.46 25.40 72.33
C PHE A 19 -8.01 24.05 72.80
N GLU A 20 -8.80 24.02 73.87
CA GLU A 20 -9.50 22.83 74.36
C GLU A 20 -10.50 22.30 73.31
N LYS A 21 -11.29 23.18 72.68
CA LYS A 21 -12.23 22.79 71.63
C LYS A 21 -11.52 22.14 70.43
N ILE A 22 -10.41 22.71 69.97
CA ILE A 22 -9.62 22.17 68.85
C ILE A 22 -8.96 20.84 69.25
N ALA A 23 -8.37 20.78 70.44
CA ALA A 23 -7.74 19.56 70.97
C ALA A 23 -8.74 18.40 71.05
N ARG A 24 -9.94 18.64 71.62
CA ARG A 24 -11.03 17.66 71.66
C ARG A 24 -11.51 17.25 70.27
N LYS A 25 -11.73 18.21 69.37
CA LYS A 25 -12.16 17.93 67.99
C LYS A 25 -11.19 16.99 67.25
N LEU A 26 -9.89 17.15 67.49
CA LEU A 26 -8.84 16.33 66.87
C LEU A 26 -8.50 15.06 67.67
N GLY A 27 -9.15 14.82 68.82
CA GLY A 27 -8.89 13.67 69.68
C GLY A 27 -7.50 13.68 70.34
N ARG A 28 -6.92 14.85 70.59
CA ARG A 28 -5.53 15.01 71.10
C ARG A 28 -5.52 15.79 72.41
N THR A 29 -4.49 15.58 73.21
CA THR A 29 -4.25 16.45 74.39
C THR A 29 -3.74 17.81 73.92
N LYS A 30 -4.05 18.87 74.69
CA LYS A 30 -3.52 20.23 74.47
C LYS A 30 -2.01 20.23 74.24
N ARG A 31 -1.26 19.49 75.07
CA ARG A 31 0.20 19.37 74.94
C ARG A 31 0.64 18.75 73.62
N LEU A 32 0.00 17.66 73.19
CA LEU A 32 0.34 16.99 71.93
C LEU A 32 0.04 17.89 70.74
N LEU A 33 -1.11 18.58 70.77
CA LEU A 33 -1.49 19.51 69.72
C LEU A 33 -0.49 20.68 69.62
N PHE A 34 -0.06 21.24 70.74
CA PHE A 34 0.94 22.32 70.76
C PHE A 34 2.27 21.88 70.14
N ALA A 35 2.80 20.73 70.55
CA ALA A 35 4.05 20.20 70.01
C ALA A 35 3.97 20.00 68.48
N GLN A 36 2.85 19.43 68.01
CA GLN A 36 2.60 19.25 66.58
C GLN A 36 2.45 20.55 65.82
N MET A 37 1.81 21.57 66.41
CA MET A 37 1.71 22.90 65.80
C MET A 37 3.09 23.52 65.63
N VAL A 38 3.93 23.48 66.67
CA VAL A 38 5.31 24.00 66.61
C VAL A 38 6.13 23.25 65.56
N ASP A 39 6.07 21.92 65.55
CA ASP A 39 6.77 21.10 64.54
C ASP A 39 6.27 21.39 63.11
N TYR A 40 4.96 21.58 62.96
CA TYR A 40 4.34 21.89 61.67
C TYR A 40 4.85 23.23 61.13
N PHE A 41 4.79 24.31 61.91
CA PHE A 41 5.29 25.62 61.48
C PHE A 41 6.81 25.62 61.27
N TYR A 42 7.55 24.91 62.12
CA TYR A 42 9.01 24.79 61.97
C TYR A 42 9.41 24.07 60.67
N LYS A 43 8.72 22.99 60.30
CA LYS A 43 9.00 22.20 59.09
C LYS A 43 8.50 22.87 57.82
N THR A 44 7.29 23.42 57.86
CA THR A 44 6.66 24.04 56.69
C THR A 44 7.14 25.47 56.42
N LYS A 45 7.83 26.09 57.39
CA LYS A 45 8.25 27.50 57.35
C LYS A 45 7.10 28.47 57.09
N LYS A 46 5.85 28.03 57.31
CA LYS A 46 4.66 28.86 57.17
C LYS A 46 4.59 29.85 58.32
N ASP A 47 4.16 31.07 58.00
CA ASP A 47 3.83 32.07 59.00
C ASP A 47 2.44 31.74 59.61
N PRO A 48 2.32 31.54 60.94
CA PRO A 48 1.03 31.31 61.60
C PRO A 48 0.03 32.47 61.44
N THR A 49 0.50 33.65 61.03
CA THR A 49 -0.33 34.83 60.77
C THR A 49 -0.88 34.87 59.33
N ASP A 50 -0.34 34.07 58.41
CA ASP A 50 -0.88 33.88 57.06
C ASP A 50 -2.03 32.86 57.07
N LEU A 51 -3.24 33.38 57.30
CA LEU A 51 -4.48 32.60 57.35
C LEU A 51 -4.93 32.05 55.99
N ASN A 52 -4.37 32.54 54.89
CA ASN A 52 -4.96 32.37 53.55
C ASN A 52 -4.28 31.25 52.72
N ASP A 53 -3.20 30.68 53.23
CA ASP A 53 -2.38 29.64 52.58
C ASP A 53 -1.98 30.04 51.14
N ASP A 54 -1.66 31.33 50.95
CA ASP A 54 -1.45 31.92 49.62
C ASP A 54 -0.23 31.31 48.92
N LEU A 55 0.77 30.88 49.69
CA LEU A 55 1.94 30.16 49.16
C LEU A 55 1.56 28.82 48.52
N LEU A 56 0.63 28.07 49.12
CA LEU A 56 0.15 26.81 48.56
C LEU A 56 -0.68 27.04 47.29
N LYS A 57 -1.57 28.03 47.31
CA LYS A 57 -2.37 28.40 46.13
C LYS A 57 -1.47 28.84 44.97
N ASN A 58 -0.49 29.70 45.23
CA ASN A 58 0.46 30.18 44.22
C ASN A 58 1.29 29.04 43.63
N THR A 59 1.74 28.11 44.47
CA THR A 59 2.50 26.93 44.01
C THR A 59 1.63 26.04 43.13
N LEU A 60 0.38 25.80 43.52
CA LEU A 60 -0.55 24.96 42.77
C LEU A 60 -0.92 25.59 41.42
N VAL A 61 -1.20 26.90 41.38
CA VAL A 61 -1.47 27.64 40.14
C VAL A 61 -0.24 27.62 39.23
N LYS A 62 0.96 27.85 39.75
CA LYS A 62 2.20 27.83 38.96
C LYS A 62 2.46 26.45 38.36
N ASN A 63 2.29 25.39 39.13
CA ASN A 63 2.44 24.02 38.63
C ASN A 63 1.40 23.71 37.55
N HIS A 64 0.15 24.13 37.73
CA HIS A 64 -0.90 23.93 36.73
C HIS A 64 -0.61 24.70 35.42
N GLN A 65 -0.12 25.94 35.51
CA GLN A 65 0.32 26.72 34.36
C GLN A 65 1.48 26.04 33.62
N GLN A 66 2.43 25.44 34.34
CA GLN A 66 3.52 24.68 33.74
C GLN A 66 3.02 23.45 32.99
N TYR A 67 2.08 22.69 33.56
CA TYR A 67 1.47 21.54 32.87
C TYR A 67 0.71 21.96 31.62
N ILE A 68 -0.09 23.03 31.69
CA ILE A 68 -0.79 23.56 30.51
C ILE A 68 0.22 24.00 29.45
N GLY A 69 1.28 24.69 29.85
CA GLY A 69 2.35 25.12 28.94
C GLY A 69 3.02 23.94 28.24
N PHE A 70 3.32 22.87 29.00
CA PHE A 70 3.89 21.64 28.47
C PHE A 70 2.93 20.94 27.49
N ILE A 71 1.64 20.82 27.82
CA ILE A 71 0.63 20.23 26.94
C ILE A 71 0.52 21.04 25.64
N ARG A 72 0.45 22.37 25.72
CA ARG A 72 0.43 23.23 24.52
C ARG A 72 1.70 23.09 23.69
N ALA A 73 2.86 22.96 24.32
CA ALA A 73 4.11 22.72 23.61
C ALA A 73 4.08 21.36 22.89
N GLN A 74 3.64 20.28 23.55
CA GLN A 74 3.47 18.97 22.93
C GLN A 74 2.47 19.00 21.77
N GLU A 75 1.35 19.70 21.94
CA GLU A 75 0.33 19.85 20.91
C GLU A 75 0.90 20.50 19.65
N ASN A 76 1.58 21.64 19.82
CA ASN A 76 2.16 22.39 18.72
C ASN A 76 3.38 21.70 18.08
N MET A 77 4.23 21.05 18.88
CA MET A 77 5.46 20.43 18.39
C MET A 77 5.24 19.04 17.81
N LEU A 78 4.23 18.31 18.27
CA LEU A 78 4.03 16.90 17.90
C LEU A 78 2.64 16.62 17.35
N LEU A 79 1.58 16.88 18.12
CA LEU A 79 0.24 16.41 17.75
C LEU A 79 -0.28 17.07 16.48
N VAL A 80 -0.13 18.39 16.35
CA VAL A 80 -0.55 19.14 15.16
C VAL A 80 0.24 18.69 13.92
N PRO A 81 1.59 18.66 13.92
CA PRO A 81 2.36 18.13 12.80
C PRO A 81 2.00 16.69 12.41
N ILE A 82 1.84 15.79 13.38
CA ILE A 82 1.45 14.40 13.12
C ILE A 82 0.11 14.35 12.38
N LYS A 83 -0.89 15.10 12.86
CA LYS A 83 -2.21 15.16 12.22
C LYS A 83 -2.11 15.65 10.78
N VAL A 84 -1.30 16.69 10.53
CA VAL A 84 -1.09 17.23 9.19
C VAL A 84 -0.41 16.21 8.27
N GLU A 85 0.62 15.51 8.74
CA GLU A 85 1.32 14.50 7.94
C GLU A 85 0.44 13.27 7.66
N VAL A 86 -0.34 12.81 8.65
CA VAL A 86 -1.32 11.73 8.45
C VAL A 86 -2.37 12.12 7.40
N ASP A 87 -2.88 13.34 7.45
CA ASP A 87 -3.83 13.84 6.44
C ASP A 87 -3.21 13.86 5.04
N LYS A 88 -1.94 14.27 4.91
CA LYS A 88 -1.22 14.26 3.62
C LYS A 88 -1.03 12.85 3.09
N VAL A 89 -0.58 11.92 3.94
CA VAL A 89 -0.39 10.50 3.56
C VAL A 89 -1.72 9.88 3.14
N SER A 90 -2.80 10.15 3.87
CA SER A 90 -4.14 9.65 3.56
C SER A 90 -4.63 10.15 2.19
N ARG A 91 -4.42 11.43 1.87
CA ARG A 91 -4.73 11.98 0.54
C ARG A 91 -3.89 11.34 -0.55
N SER A 92 -2.57 11.24 -0.35
CA SER A 92 -1.68 10.61 -1.32
C SER A 92 -2.05 9.15 -1.60
N GLN A 93 -2.42 8.39 -0.57
CA GLN A 93 -2.89 7.02 -0.73
C GLN A 93 -4.20 6.94 -1.51
N ARG A 94 -5.13 7.87 -1.28
CA ARG A 94 -6.37 7.95 -2.07
C ARG A 94 -6.07 8.19 -3.56
N ASP A 95 -5.17 9.14 -3.87
CA ASP A 95 -4.79 9.46 -5.25
C ASP A 95 -4.09 8.27 -5.93
N ILE A 96 -3.23 7.55 -5.20
CA ILE A 96 -2.58 6.33 -5.70
C ILE A 96 -3.62 5.26 -6.04
N ILE A 97 -4.59 5.02 -5.15
CA ILE A 97 -5.67 4.05 -5.38
C ILE A 97 -6.50 4.45 -6.60
N GLU A 98 -6.82 5.74 -6.74
CA GLU A 98 -7.57 6.25 -7.88
C GLU A 98 -6.82 6.04 -9.19
N ARG A 99 -5.52 6.36 -9.26
CA ARG A 99 -4.69 6.10 -10.45
C ARG A 99 -4.56 4.62 -10.75
N PHE A 100 -4.38 3.78 -9.74
CA PHE A 100 -4.29 2.34 -9.93
C PHE A 100 -5.57 1.78 -10.57
N ASN A 101 -6.74 2.22 -10.08
CA ASN A 101 -8.03 1.77 -10.60
C ASN A 101 -8.36 2.36 -11.97
N SER A 102 -8.06 3.63 -12.20
CA SER A 102 -8.47 4.35 -13.41
C SER A 102 -7.51 4.18 -14.57
N GLU A 103 -6.21 4.14 -14.32
CA GLU A 103 -5.18 4.03 -15.35
C GLU A 103 -4.72 2.58 -15.49
N ILE A 104 -4.19 1.97 -14.42
CA ILE A 104 -3.51 0.67 -14.51
C ILE A 104 -4.49 -0.46 -14.78
N LEU A 105 -5.55 -0.60 -13.98
CA LEU A 105 -6.51 -1.69 -14.17
C LEU A 105 -7.24 -1.59 -15.52
N LYS A 106 -7.65 -0.38 -15.93
CA LYS A 106 -8.29 -0.18 -17.23
C LYS A 106 -7.33 -0.45 -18.38
N HIS A 107 -6.10 0.04 -18.30
CA HIS A 107 -5.09 -0.21 -19.32
C HIS A 107 -4.81 -1.72 -19.45
N ASN A 108 -4.63 -2.43 -18.34
CA ASN A 108 -4.42 -3.88 -18.35
C ASN A 108 -5.60 -4.63 -18.98
N ALA A 109 -6.83 -4.22 -18.68
CA ALA A 109 -8.02 -4.80 -19.30
C ALA A 109 -8.06 -4.57 -20.82
N LEU A 110 -7.69 -3.38 -21.29
CA LEU A 110 -7.59 -3.04 -22.72
C LEU A 110 -6.47 -3.81 -23.43
N VAL A 111 -5.29 -3.91 -22.81
CA VAL A 111 -4.17 -4.68 -23.36
C VAL A 111 -4.55 -6.15 -23.46
N LEU A 112 -5.16 -6.72 -22.43
CA LEU A 112 -5.58 -8.12 -22.42
C LEU A 112 -6.65 -8.40 -23.47
N SER A 113 -7.62 -7.51 -23.66
CA SER A 113 -8.63 -7.67 -24.72
C SER A 113 -8.01 -7.55 -26.11
N GLY A 114 -7.10 -6.60 -26.33
CA GLY A 114 -6.33 -6.47 -27.56
C GLY A 114 -5.52 -7.73 -27.87
N GLN A 115 -4.80 -8.27 -26.87
CA GLN A 115 -4.04 -9.51 -27.02
C GLN A 115 -4.92 -10.69 -27.39
N LYS A 116 -6.11 -10.84 -26.79
CA LYS A 116 -7.07 -11.89 -27.17
C LYS A 116 -7.48 -11.77 -28.64
N SER A 117 -7.77 -10.56 -29.11
CA SER A 117 -8.10 -10.32 -30.52
C SER A 117 -6.93 -10.66 -31.45
N HIS A 118 -5.70 -10.31 -31.06
CA HIS A 118 -4.50 -10.68 -31.82
C HIS A 118 -4.31 -12.20 -31.90
N VAL A 119 -4.50 -12.93 -30.81
CA VAL A 119 -4.41 -14.41 -30.80
C VAL A 119 -5.40 -15.03 -31.78
N LEU A 120 -6.65 -14.53 -31.83
CA LEU A 120 -7.65 -15.02 -32.78
C LEU A 120 -7.25 -14.72 -34.23
N ALA A 121 -6.81 -13.50 -34.51
CA ALA A 121 -6.34 -13.12 -35.85
C ALA A 121 -5.12 -13.94 -36.29
N MET A 122 -4.18 -14.22 -35.38
CA MET A 122 -3.02 -15.06 -35.67
C MET A 122 -3.43 -16.51 -35.96
N ALA A 123 -4.42 -17.06 -35.25
CA ALA A 123 -4.92 -18.41 -35.52
C ALA A 123 -5.58 -18.52 -36.92
N GLU A 124 -6.27 -17.47 -37.38
CA GLU A 124 -6.83 -17.41 -38.73
C GLU A 124 -5.74 -17.24 -39.80
N MET A 125 -4.74 -16.41 -39.51
CA MET A 125 -3.56 -16.25 -40.36
C MET A 125 -2.79 -17.57 -40.51
N GLU A 126 -2.61 -18.32 -39.44
CA GLU A 126 -1.96 -19.63 -39.45
C GLU A 126 -2.68 -20.62 -40.38
N LYS A 127 -4.02 -20.67 -40.32
CA LYS A 127 -4.83 -21.47 -41.25
C LYS A 127 -4.63 -21.06 -42.70
N SER A 128 -4.62 -19.75 -42.96
CA SER A 128 -4.43 -19.20 -44.31
C SER A 128 -3.04 -19.54 -44.86
N VAL A 129 -2.00 -19.42 -44.02
CA VAL A 129 -0.63 -19.80 -44.37
C VAL A 129 -0.54 -21.31 -44.64
N ALA A 130 -1.18 -22.15 -43.83
CA ALA A 130 -1.20 -23.60 -44.05
C ALA A 130 -1.84 -23.97 -45.40
N LEU A 131 -2.94 -23.29 -45.77
CA LEU A 131 -3.58 -23.47 -47.08
C LEU A 131 -2.68 -23.03 -48.24
N LEU A 132 -1.97 -21.91 -48.09
CA LEU A 132 -1.02 -21.45 -49.10
C LEU A 132 0.13 -22.43 -49.27
N VAL A 133 0.70 -22.93 -48.17
CA VAL A 133 1.77 -23.95 -48.20
C VAL A 133 1.29 -25.25 -48.86
N LYS A 134 0.03 -25.65 -48.65
CA LYS A 134 -0.54 -26.80 -49.35
C LYS A 134 -0.65 -26.55 -50.85
N LYS A 135 -1.21 -25.40 -51.26
CA LYS A 135 -1.33 -25.04 -52.68
C LYS A 135 0.02 -24.94 -53.40
N THR A 136 1.05 -24.42 -52.74
CA THR A 136 2.40 -24.37 -53.35
C THR A 136 2.98 -25.75 -53.53
N LYS A 137 2.84 -26.65 -52.54
CA LYS A 137 3.24 -28.06 -52.69
C LYS A 137 2.51 -28.74 -53.84
N ASP A 138 1.19 -28.55 -53.95
CA ASP A 138 0.40 -29.14 -55.04
C ASP A 138 0.88 -28.63 -56.41
N ALA A 139 1.20 -27.33 -56.52
CA ALA A 139 1.76 -26.74 -57.74
C ALA A 139 3.15 -27.31 -58.10
N ASP A 140 4.01 -27.55 -57.10
CA ASP A 140 5.33 -28.14 -57.34
C ASP A 140 5.24 -29.61 -57.76
N VAL A 141 4.29 -30.37 -57.21
CA VAL A 141 3.98 -31.74 -57.66
C VAL A 141 3.48 -31.73 -59.11
N LEU A 142 2.58 -30.81 -59.46
CA LEU A 142 2.04 -30.70 -60.82
C LEU A 142 3.14 -30.36 -61.83
N LYS A 143 4.07 -29.45 -61.48
CA LYS A 143 5.24 -29.14 -62.31
C LYS A 143 6.12 -30.37 -62.52
N ALA A 144 6.38 -31.15 -61.48
CA ALA A 144 7.19 -32.37 -61.58
C ALA A 144 6.52 -33.42 -62.47
N GLN A 145 5.21 -33.63 -62.32
CA GLN A 145 4.44 -34.54 -63.17
C GLN A 145 4.43 -34.09 -64.64
N PHE A 146 4.27 -32.79 -64.89
CA PHE A 146 4.33 -32.25 -66.25
C PHE A 146 5.72 -32.42 -66.88
N LEU A 147 6.80 -32.15 -66.14
CA LEU A 147 8.17 -32.35 -66.61
C LEU A 147 8.42 -33.82 -66.97
N PHE A 148 7.95 -34.76 -66.14
CA PHE A 148 8.06 -36.18 -66.42
C PHE A 148 7.37 -36.57 -67.73
N LEU A 149 6.11 -36.15 -67.93
CA LEU A 149 5.38 -36.41 -69.18
C LEU A 149 6.09 -35.76 -70.39
N LEU A 150 6.69 -34.58 -70.22
CA LEU A 150 7.41 -33.89 -71.27
C LEU A 150 8.69 -34.65 -71.66
N GLU A 151 9.44 -35.16 -70.69
CA GLU A 151 10.61 -36.01 -70.92
C GLU A 151 10.23 -37.32 -71.63
N GLU A 152 9.15 -37.98 -71.22
CA GLU A 152 8.63 -39.16 -71.92
C GLU A 152 8.23 -38.84 -73.36
N TYR A 153 7.55 -37.71 -73.58
CA TYR A 153 7.18 -37.25 -74.92
C TYR A 153 8.41 -36.99 -75.80
N ILE A 154 9.43 -36.31 -75.26
CA ILE A 154 10.68 -36.02 -75.97
C ILE A 154 11.39 -37.33 -76.33
N SER A 155 11.53 -38.25 -75.38
CA SER A 155 12.18 -39.55 -75.60
C SER A 155 11.43 -40.39 -76.64
N ALA A 156 10.09 -40.48 -76.53
CA ALA A 156 9.25 -41.18 -77.50
C ALA A 156 9.35 -40.55 -78.89
N ARG A 157 9.41 -39.22 -78.98
CA ARG A 157 9.57 -38.49 -80.24
C ARG A 157 10.94 -38.74 -80.87
N GLU A 158 12.01 -38.78 -80.09
CA GLU A 158 13.35 -39.11 -80.58
C GLU A 158 13.43 -40.56 -81.07
N SER A 159 12.79 -41.48 -80.36
CA SER A 159 12.76 -42.91 -80.71
C SER A 159 12.05 -43.22 -82.04
N LEU A 160 11.06 -42.41 -82.41
CA LEU A 160 10.35 -42.50 -83.70
C LEU A 160 11.26 -42.24 -84.92
N GLY A 161 12.39 -41.56 -84.74
CA GLY A 161 13.40 -41.32 -85.78
C GLY A 161 12.91 -40.51 -86.99
N MET A 162 13.76 -40.34 -88.01
CA MET A 162 13.43 -39.56 -89.21
C MET A 162 12.38 -40.20 -90.13
N ARG A 163 12.01 -41.48 -89.91
CA ARG A 163 11.09 -42.25 -90.76
C ARG A 163 9.63 -42.25 -90.29
N ALA A 164 9.31 -41.68 -89.12
CA ALA A 164 7.93 -41.61 -88.63
C ALA A 164 7.04 -40.69 -89.47
N SER A 165 5.81 -41.15 -89.75
CA SER A 165 4.85 -40.39 -90.55
C SER A 165 4.32 -39.17 -89.78
N ALA A 166 3.76 -38.19 -90.50
CA ALA A 166 3.11 -37.04 -89.88
C ALA A 166 1.96 -37.46 -88.93
N LYS A 167 1.29 -38.58 -89.24
CA LYS A 167 0.20 -39.15 -88.45
C LYS A 167 0.70 -39.68 -87.10
N ASP A 168 1.83 -40.38 -87.08
CA ASP A 168 2.40 -40.97 -85.85
C ASP A 168 2.88 -39.87 -84.88
N ARG A 169 3.46 -38.79 -85.41
CA ARG A 169 3.86 -37.62 -84.62
C ARG A 169 2.65 -36.88 -84.03
N GLN A 170 1.55 -36.82 -84.79
CA GLN A 170 0.31 -36.19 -84.34
C GLN A 170 -0.41 -37.03 -83.28
N GLU A 171 -0.43 -38.36 -83.43
CA GLU A 171 -0.94 -39.27 -82.40
C GLU A 171 -0.13 -39.20 -81.10
N LEU A 172 1.20 -39.15 -81.18
CA LEU A 172 2.04 -38.97 -80.00
C LEU A 172 1.76 -37.62 -79.30
N GLY A 173 1.58 -36.55 -80.08
CA GLY A 173 1.21 -35.23 -79.55
C GLY A 173 -0.19 -35.19 -78.92
N ASN A 174 -1.15 -35.94 -79.48
CA ASN A 174 -2.49 -36.08 -78.90
C ASN A 174 -2.44 -36.88 -77.60
N LYS A 175 -1.69 -37.99 -77.55
CA LYS A 175 -1.49 -38.79 -76.33
C LYS A 175 -0.89 -37.97 -75.19
N PHE A 176 0.15 -37.17 -75.46
CA PHE A 176 0.73 -36.27 -74.45
C PHE A 176 -0.29 -35.23 -73.96
N LYS A 177 -1.06 -34.61 -74.86
CA LYS A 177 -2.11 -33.65 -74.47
C LYS A 177 -3.20 -34.31 -73.61
N ASP A 178 -3.58 -35.54 -73.91
CA ASP A 178 -4.56 -36.28 -73.13
C ASP A 178 -3.99 -36.68 -71.75
N GLN A 179 -2.71 -37.04 -71.65
CA GLN A 179 -2.04 -37.27 -70.38
C GLN A 179 -1.93 -35.99 -69.53
N VAL A 180 -1.63 -34.84 -70.13
CA VAL A 180 -1.60 -33.55 -69.43
C VAL A 180 -2.99 -33.12 -68.96
N ARG A 181 -4.06 -33.45 -69.69
CA ARG A 181 -5.44 -33.19 -69.26
C ARG A 181 -5.90 -34.04 -68.07
N LEU A 182 -5.20 -35.14 -67.79
CA LEU A 182 -5.48 -36.04 -66.67
C LEU A 182 -4.74 -35.65 -65.38
N LEU A 183 -3.81 -34.68 -65.46
CA LEU A 183 -3.15 -34.03 -64.31
C LEU A 183 -4.01 -32.90 -63.74
#